data_AF-A0A533U5L5-F1
#
_entry.id   AF-A0A533U5L5-F1
#
_cell.length_a   1.000
_cell.length_b   1.000
_cell.length_c   1.000
_cell.angle_alpha   90.00
_cell.angle_beta   90.00
_cell.angle_gamma   90.00
#
_symmetry.space_group_name_H-M   'P 1'
#
loop_
_entity.id
_entity.type
_entity.pdbx_description
1 polymer ?
#
loop_
_entity_poly.entity_id
_entity_poly.type
_entity_poly.pdbx_seq_one_letter_code
_entity_poly.pdbx_strand_id
1 'polypeptide(L)'
;MITVVGNGRDKFTEYGYQKATEAVKSIIDSNPNEEIASGDSPMKGIDYLAKTLTPPERYMNRPPNYATCNVGFERFRERNLQLAESRIVYVIVSDNYPPEYKGERFLYCYHCLKMNRNASNHCKSGACWTAMMAIEKGNKAIWIIIPNKEVKI
;
A
#
# COMPACT_ATOMS: atom_id res chain seq x y z
N MET A 1 -6.95 -0.60 15.43
CA MET A 1 -5.86 -0.44 14.45
C MET A 1 -6.38 -0.63 13.03
N ILE A 2 -6.02 0.30 12.15
CA ILE A 2 -6.15 0.17 10.69
C ILE A 2 -4.76 0.14 10.06
N THR A 3 -4.64 -0.50 8.90
CA THR A 3 -3.41 -0.49 8.11
C THR A 3 -3.58 0.37 6.86
N VAL A 4 -2.58 1.18 6.54
CA VAL A 4 -2.47 1.94 5.29
C VAL A 4 -1.20 1.51 4.57
N VAL A 5 -1.36 0.84 3.43
CA VAL A 5 -0.25 0.30 2.62
C VAL A 5 -0.52 0.54 1.14
N GLY A 6 0.53 0.49 0.32
CA GLY A 6 0.31 0.71 -1.10
C GLY A 6 1.52 0.63 -1.99
N ASN A 7 1.46 1.31 -3.12
CA ASN A 7 2.58 1.38 -4.05
C ASN A 7 3.76 2.21 -3.49
N GLY A 8 4.97 1.91 -4.00
CA GLY A 8 6.14 2.75 -3.81
C GLY A 8 6.02 4.07 -4.59
N ARG A 9 6.82 5.07 -4.23
CA ARG A 9 6.80 6.40 -4.88
C ARG A 9 7.05 6.33 -6.37
N ASP A 10 7.88 5.38 -6.78
CA ASP A 10 8.27 5.08 -8.17
C ASP A 10 7.10 4.72 -9.09
N LYS A 11 5.96 4.30 -8.53
CA LYS A 11 4.77 3.94 -9.31
C LYS A 11 3.74 5.06 -9.41
N PHE A 12 4.06 6.26 -8.95
CA PHE A 12 3.18 7.42 -9.05
C PHE A 12 3.79 8.49 -9.94
N THR A 13 2.98 9.13 -10.79
CA THR A 13 3.33 10.46 -11.31
C THR A 13 3.31 11.47 -10.15
N GLU A 14 3.81 12.69 -10.36
CA GLU A 14 3.69 13.74 -9.33
C GLU A 14 2.22 14.01 -8.97
N TYR A 15 1.36 14.14 -9.98
CA TYR A 15 -0.09 14.28 -9.79
C TYR A 15 -0.68 13.10 -9.00
N GLY A 16 -0.35 11.87 -9.39
CA GLY A 16 -0.82 10.68 -8.70
C GLY A 16 -0.34 10.66 -7.25
N TYR A 17 0.90 11.05 -6.99
CA TYR A 17 1.43 11.07 -5.62
C TYR A 17 0.74 12.12 -4.74
N GLN A 18 0.36 13.28 -5.29
CA GLN A 18 -0.46 14.27 -4.61
C GLN A 18 -1.85 13.71 -4.27
N LYS A 19 -2.51 13.02 -5.22
CA LYS A 19 -3.80 12.36 -4.96
C LYS A 19 -3.71 11.21 -3.97
N ALA A 20 -2.62 10.46 -3.98
CA ALA A 20 -2.33 9.46 -2.97
C ALA A 20 -2.16 10.10 -1.58
N THR A 21 -1.49 11.25 -1.50
CA THR A 21 -1.32 12.03 -0.26
C THR A 21 -2.65 12.50 0.30
N GLU A 22 -3.52 13.07 -0.55
CA GLU A 22 -4.88 13.46 -0.17
C GLU A 22 -5.69 12.25 0.38
N ALA A 23 -5.59 11.09 -0.28
CA ALA A 23 -6.27 9.87 0.15
C ALA A 23 -5.77 9.36 1.50
N VAL A 24 -4.44 9.30 1.71
CA VAL A 24 -3.84 8.89 3.00
C VAL A 24 -4.30 9.85 4.11
N LYS A 25 -4.22 11.17 3.86
CA LYS A 25 -4.67 12.18 4.83
C LYS A 25 -6.14 12.00 5.19
N SER A 26 -7.01 11.82 4.19
CA SER A 26 -8.45 11.61 4.40
C SER A 26 -8.73 10.37 5.27
N ILE A 27 -8.00 9.26 5.06
CA ILE A 27 -8.13 8.06 5.91
C ILE A 27 -7.74 8.38 7.35
N ILE A 28 -6.59 9.03 7.58
CA ILE A 28 -6.09 9.35 8.92
C ILE A 28 -7.05 10.29 9.67
N ASP A 29 -7.52 11.33 8.98
CA ASP A 29 -8.44 12.33 9.54
C ASP A 29 -9.81 11.73 9.86
N SER A 30 -10.30 10.79 9.03
CA SER A 30 -11.59 10.12 9.24
C SER A 30 -11.54 9.04 10.34
N ASN A 31 -10.36 8.71 10.85
CA ASN A 31 -10.16 7.69 11.89
C ASN A 31 -9.33 8.24 13.06
N PRO A 32 -9.75 9.35 13.71
CA PRO A 32 -8.91 10.10 14.66
C PRO A 32 -8.50 9.31 15.90
N ASN A 33 -9.28 8.28 16.27
CA ASN A 33 -9.05 7.45 17.46
C ASN A 33 -8.41 6.10 17.14
N GLU A 34 -8.00 5.86 15.90
CA GLU A 34 -7.36 4.61 15.49
C GLU A 34 -5.84 4.75 15.43
N GLU A 35 -5.14 3.71 15.88
CA GLU A 35 -3.74 3.46 15.55
C GLU A 35 -3.63 3.11 14.06
N ILE A 36 -2.61 3.68 13.40
CA ILE A 36 -2.33 3.50 11.97
C ILE A 36 -1.05 2.69 11.82
N ALA A 37 -1.16 1.50 11.23
CA ALA A 37 -0.02 0.66 10.91
C ALA A 37 0.39 0.75 9.44
N SER A 38 1.68 0.59 9.18
CA SER A 38 2.27 0.60 7.83
C SER A 38 3.58 -0.19 7.81
N GLY A 39 4.04 -0.53 6.60
CA GLY A 39 5.17 -1.42 6.36
C GLY A 39 6.56 -0.77 6.28
N ASP A 40 6.66 0.56 6.36
CA ASP A 40 7.90 1.35 6.23
C ASP A 40 8.76 0.89 5.03
N SER A 41 8.10 0.71 3.88
CA SER A 41 8.75 0.29 2.63
C SER A 41 9.90 1.24 2.24
N PRO A 42 11.07 0.70 1.82
CA PRO A 42 12.20 1.51 1.38
C PRO A 42 11.90 2.36 0.13
N MET A 43 10.82 2.06 -0.59
CA MET A 43 10.39 2.78 -1.79
C MET A 43 9.68 4.11 -1.53
N LYS A 44 9.60 4.55 -0.25
CA LYS A 44 9.11 5.87 0.19
C LYS A 44 7.76 6.33 -0.39
N GLY A 45 6.85 5.39 -0.66
CA GLY A 45 5.52 5.65 -1.22
C GLY A 45 4.45 5.82 -0.14
N ILE A 46 3.36 5.08 -0.28
CA ILE A 46 2.23 5.12 0.67
C ILE A 46 2.67 4.85 2.11
N ASP A 47 3.59 3.91 2.31
CA ASP A 47 4.06 3.58 3.65
C ASP A 47 4.74 4.78 4.34
N TYR A 48 5.48 5.58 3.56
CA TYR A 48 6.13 6.79 4.03
C TYR A 48 5.11 7.89 4.31
N LEU A 49 4.12 8.09 3.43
CA LEU A 49 3.04 9.05 3.66
C LEU A 49 2.27 8.73 4.95
N ALA A 50 1.94 7.45 5.18
CA ALA A 50 1.26 7.02 6.40
C ALA A 50 2.08 7.37 7.65
N LYS A 51 3.41 7.16 7.60
CA LYS A 51 4.34 7.52 8.67
C LYS A 51 4.42 9.02 8.94
N THR A 52 4.48 9.84 7.88
CA THR A 52 4.68 11.28 8.03
C THR A 52 3.41 12.04 8.36
N LEU A 53 2.25 11.53 7.95
CA LEU A 53 0.96 12.20 8.14
C LEU A 53 0.22 11.74 9.41
N THR A 54 0.58 10.57 9.96
CA THR A 54 -0.01 10.10 11.23
C THR A 54 0.75 10.74 12.40
N PRO A 55 0.04 11.28 13.42
CA PRO A 55 0.70 11.69 14.66
C PRO A 55 1.56 10.56 15.26
N PRO A 56 2.79 10.82 15.74
CA PRO A 56 3.72 9.77 16.17
C PRO A 56 3.14 8.81 17.20
N GLU A 57 2.32 9.30 18.12
CA GLU A 57 1.65 8.51 19.17
C GLU A 57 0.59 7.54 18.64
N ARG A 58 0.15 7.71 17.39
CA ARG A 58 -0.81 6.84 16.69
C ARG A 58 -0.16 5.95 15.63
N TYR A 59 1.12 6.17 15.30
CA TYR A 59 1.78 5.44 14.21
C TYR A 59 2.46 4.16 14.71
N MET A 60 2.07 3.04 14.13
CA MET A 60 2.68 1.74 14.40
C MET A 60 3.55 1.30 13.22
N ASN A 61 4.86 1.34 13.42
CA ASN A 61 5.79 0.81 12.42
C ASN A 61 5.83 -0.72 12.47
N ARG A 62 5.62 -1.37 11.32
CA ARG A 62 5.93 -2.79 11.12
C ARG A 62 7.00 -2.87 10.03
N PRO A 63 8.30 -2.79 10.36
CA PRO A 63 9.35 -2.87 9.35
C PRO A 63 9.56 -4.32 8.87
N PRO A 64 10.18 -4.52 7.70
CA PRO A 64 10.62 -5.85 7.27
C PRO A 64 11.67 -6.43 8.24
N ASN A 65 11.64 -7.74 8.46
CA ASN A 65 12.64 -8.43 9.27
C ASN A 65 13.88 -8.72 8.41
N TYR A 66 14.89 -7.86 8.51
CA TYR A 66 16.13 -8.00 7.75
C TYR A 66 17.15 -8.97 8.39
N ALA A 67 16.97 -9.32 9.67
CA ALA A 67 17.95 -10.09 10.42
C ALA A 67 17.86 -11.61 10.18
N THR A 68 16.66 -12.13 9.89
CA THR A 68 16.43 -13.58 9.78
C THR A 68 16.15 -14.08 8.36
N CYS A 69 15.91 -13.18 7.40
CA CYS A 69 15.47 -13.53 6.05
C CYS A 69 16.52 -13.16 4.99
N ASN A 70 17.27 -14.15 4.51
CA ASN A 70 18.39 -13.92 3.61
C ASN A 70 17.99 -13.52 2.18
N VAL A 71 16.75 -13.70 1.71
CA VAL A 71 16.38 -13.37 0.31
C VAL A 71 14.88 -13.09 0.09
N GLY A 72 14.59 -12.12 -0.79
CA GLY A 72 13.35 -12.04 -1.56
C GLY A 72 12.05 -11.78 -0.78
N PHE A 73 10.99 -12.46 -1.21
CA PHE A 73 9.60 -12.27 -0.76
C PHE A 73 9.39 -12.55 0.75
N GLU A 74 10.10 -13.54 1.31
CA GLU A 74 9.97 -13.92 2.72
C GLU A 74 10.32 -12.76 3.68
N ARG A 75 11.21 -11.84 3.27
CA ARG A 75 11.58 -10.63 4.04
C ARG A 75 10.39 -9.75 4.38
N PHE A 76 9.37 -9.72 3.51
CA PHE A 76 8.19 -8.87 3.66
C PHE A 76 6.98 -9.65 4.17
N ARG A 77 7.07 -10.98 4.24
CA ARG A 77 5.93 -11.86 4.54
C ARG A 77 5.45 -11.70 5.97
N GLU A 78 6.33 -11.85 6.96
CA GLU A 78 5.99 -11.72 8.39
C GLU A 78 5.35 -10.36 8.68
N ARG A 79 5.99 -9.29 8.19
CA ARG A 79 5.48 -7.93 8.25
C ARG A 79 4.08 -7.80 7.68
N ASN A 80 3.87 -8.30 6.46
CA ASN A 80 2.58 -8.21 5.79
C ASN A 80 1.51 -9.04 6.51
N LEU A 81 1.87 -10.17 7.13
CA LEU A 81 0.94 -10.94 7.96
C LEU A 81 0.52 -10.16 9.22
N GLN A 82 1.45 -9.49 9.89
CA GLN A 82 1.14 -8.61 11.03
C GLN A 82 0.22 -7.46 10.61
N LEU A 83 0.49 -6.82 9.47
CA LEU A 83 -0.36 -5.76 8.93
C LEU A 83 -1.77 -6.27 8.59
N ALA A 84 -1.89 -7.50 8.10
CA ALA A 84 -3.16 -8.14 7.76
C ALA A 84 -4.05 -8.47 8.97
N GLU A 85 -3.54 -8.41 10.20
CA GLU A 85 -4.32 -8.55 11.44
C GLU A 85 -5.18 -7.31 11.75
N SER A 86 -4.98 -6.22 11.01
CA SER A 86 -5.78 -4.99 11.17
C SER A 86 -7.24 -5.21 10.82
N ARG A 87 -8.14 -4.50 11.53
CA ARG A 87 -9.59 -4.51 11.27
C ARG A 87 -9.92 -4.10 9.83
N ILE A 88 -9.21 -3.10 9.31
CA ILE A 88 -9.29 -2.65 7.92
C ILE A 88 -7.88 -2.49 7.35
N VAL A 89 -7.64 -3.01 6.16
CA VAL A 89 -6.45 -2.73 5.34
C VAL A 89 -6.84 -1.84 4.16
N TYR A 90 -6.37 -0.59 4.16
CA TYR A 90 -6.46 0.31 3.02
C TYR A 90 -5.28 0.09 2.08
N VAL A 91 -5.57 -0.23 0.82
CA VAL A 91 -4.62 -0.46 -0.26
C VAL A 91 -4.68 0.69 -1.23
N ILE A 92 -3.64 1.52 -1.27
CA ILE A 92 -3.57 2.68 -2.15
C ILE A 92 -2.59 2.39 -3.29
N VAL A 93 -3.10 2.36 -4.52
CA VAL A 93 -2.33 1.93 -5.71
C VAL A 93 -2.63 2.84 -6.88
N SER A 94 -1.66 3.04 -7.78
CA SER A 94 -1.89 3.76 -9.03
C SER A 94 -2.64 2.91 -10.05
N ASP A 95 -3.42 3.54 -10.93
CA ASP A 95 -4.12 2.86 -12.04
C ASP A 95 -3.16 2.38 -13.15
N ASN A 96 -2.11 3.14 -13.45
CA ASN A 96 -1.07 2.79 -14.41
C ASN A 96 0.33 3.18 -13.91
N TYR A 97 1.37 2.65 -14.57
CA TYR A 97 2.76 2.99 -14.25
C TYR A 97 3.13 4.32 -14.91
N PRO A 98 3.88 5.21 -14.23
CA PRO A 98 4.36 6.42 -14.86
C PRO A 98 5.33 6.09 -16.03
N PRO A 99 5.46 6.96 -17.04
CA PRO A 99 6.33 6.72 -18.19
C PRO A 99 7.77 6.37 -17.80
N GLU A 100 8.30 7.05 -16.80
CA GLU A 100 9.65 6.91 -16.29
C GLU A 100 9.88 5.67 -15.40
N TYR A 101 8.84 4.87 -15.12
CA TYR A 101 8.98 3.66 -14.32
C TYR A 101 9.91 2.64 -14.99
N LYS A 102 11.00 2.31 -14.30
CA LYS A 102 12.09 1.43 -14.77
C LYS A 102 11.97 -0.04 -14.32
N GLY A 103 11.03 -0.33 -13.42
CA GLY A 103 10.83 -1.69 -12.90
C GLY A 103 9.99 -2.57 -13.82
N GLU A 104 9.76 -3.80 -13.39
CA GLU A 104 8.90 -4.74 -14.09
C GLU A 104 7.43 -4.28 -14.12
N ARG A 105 6.86 -4.22 -15.32
CA ARG A 105 5.46 -3.87 -15.55
C ARG A 105 4.64 -5.14 -15.67
N PHE A 106 3.63 -5.26 -14.83
CA PHE A 106 2.70 -6.38 -14.87
C PHE A 106 1.40 -5.93 -15.55
N LEU A 107 0.90 -6.74 -16.48
CA LEU A 107 -0.38 -6.50 -17.15
C LEU A 107 -1.56 -6.59 -16.18
N TYR A 108 -1.43 -7.40 -15.13
CA TYR A 108 -2.45 -7.59 -14.11
C TYR A 108 -1.83 -7.89 -12.74
N CYS A 109 -2.56 -7.59 -11.67
CA CYS A 109 -2.21 -8.01 -10.32
C CYS A 109 -2.72 -9.44 -10.04
N TYR A 110 -1.83 -10.42 -10.01
CA TYR A 110 -2.20 -11.82 -9.72
C TYR A 110 -2.83 -12.02 -8.33
N HIS A 111 -2.59 -11.14 -7.35
CA HIS A 111 -3.29 -11.19 -6.06
C HIS A 111 -4.79 -10.89 -6.25
N CYS A 112 -5.12 -9.82 -6.98
CA CYS A 112 -6.50 -9.45 -7.26
C CYS A 112 -7.21 -10.48 -8.14
N LEU A 113 -6.49 -11.09 -9.09
CA LEU A 113 -7.02 -12.20 -9.89
C LEU A 113 -7.44 -13.38 -9.01
N LYS A 114 -6.61 -13.78 -8.03
CA LYS A 114 -6.93 -14.85 -7.07
C LYS A 114 -8.15 -14.52 -6.18
N MET A 115 -8.35 -13.25 -5.87
CA MET A 115 -9.52 -12.77 -5.10
C MET A 115 -10.76 -12.53 -5.96
N ASN A 116 -10.76 -12.90 -7.25
CA ASN A 116 -11.84 -12.61 -8.20
C ASN A 116 -12.21 -11.10 -8.25
N ARG A 117 -11.22 -10.23 -8.11
CA ARG A 117 -11.35 -8.76 -8.26
C ARG A 117 -10.82 -8.33 -9.62
N ASN A 118 -11.22 -7.15 -10.09
CA ASN A 118 -10.63 -6.54 -11.27
C ASN A 118 -9.10 -6.40 -11.05
N ALA A 119 -8.33 -7.13 -11.85
CA ALA A 119 -6.88 -7.23 -11.72
C ALA A 119 -6.12 -6.28 -12.66
N SER A 120 -6.80 -5.60 -13.58
CA SER A 120 -6.19 -4.78 -14.63
C SER A 120 -6.37 -3.27 -14.43
N ASN A 121 -7.09 -2.84 -13.40
CA ASN A 121 -7.35 -1.43 -13.13
C ASN A 121 -6.32 -0.76 -12.20
N HIS A 122 -5.22 -1.45 -11.86
CA HIS A 122 -4.16 -0.88 -11.04
C HIS A 122 -2.79 -1.57 -11.23
N CYS A 123 -1.73 -0.86 -10.89
CA CYS A 123 -0.37 -1.37 -10.80
C CYS A 123 -0.22 -2.45 -9.72
N LYS A 124 0.47 -3.55 -10.03
CA LYS A 124 0.75 -4.62 -9.05
C LYS A 124 1.42 -4.04 -7.80
N SER A 125 0.94 -4.44 -6.62
CA SER A 125 1.55 -4.12 -5.33
C SER A 125 1.66 -5.34 -4.41
N GLY A 126 2.67 -5.33 -3.54
CA GLY A 126 2.73 -6.23 -2.38
C GLY A 126 1.60 -5.94 -1.38
N ALA A 127 1.11 -4.69 -1.32
CA ALA A 127 -0.05 -4.32 -0.52
C ALA A 127 -1.32 -5.12 -0.86
N CYS A 128 -1.49 -5.53 -2.13
CA CYS A 128 -2.62 -6.38 -2.53
C CYS A 128 -2.51 -7.80 -1.94
N TRP A 129 -1.28 -8.28 -1.68
CA TRP A 129 -1.07 -9.53 -0.95
C TRP A 129 -1.47 -9.38 0.52
N THR A 130 -1.06 -8.27 1.17
CA THR A 130 -1.47 -7.95 2.54
C THR A 130 -2.99 -7.93 2.69
N ALA A 131 -3.69 -7.28 1.75
CA ALA A 131 -5.15 -7.27 1.75
C ALA A 131 -5.79 -8.65 1.49
N MET A 132 -5.19 -9.47 0.62
CA MET A 132 -5.63 -10.86 0.42
C MET A 132 -5.54 -11.65 1.73
N MET A 133 -4.41 -11.55 2.45
CA MET A 133 -4.24 -12.18 3.77
C MET A 133 -5.22 -11.66 4.80
N ALA A 134 -5.55 -10.36 4.76
CA ALA A 134 -6.54 -9.78 5.67
C ALA A 134 -7.93 -10.37 5.40
N ILE A 135 -8.33 -10.48 4.14
CA ILE A 135 -9.62 -11.09 3.73
C ILE A 135 -9.68 -12.56 4.15
N GLU A 136 -8.61 -13.33 3.95
CA GLU A 136 -8.54 -14.74 4.38
C GLU A 136 -8.73 -14.90 5.90
N LYS A 137 -8.34 -13.90 6.69
CA LYS A 137 -8.55 -13.83 8.15
C LYS A 137 -9.95 -13.29 8.54
N GLY A 138 -10.81 -12.95 7.59
CA GLY A 138 -12.13 -12.35 7.84
C GLY A 138 -12.11 -10.83 8.08
N ASN A 139 -10.97 -10.17 7.88
CA ASN A 139 -10.86 -8.71 8.01
C ASN A 139 -11.29 -8.00 6.72
N LYS A 140 -11.55 -6.68 6.82
CA LYS A 140 -11.95 -5.87 5.67
C LYS A 140 -10.72 -5.34 4.93
N ALA A 141 -10.79 -5.31 3.60
CA ALA A 141 -9.83 -4.61 2.77
C ALA A 141 -10.51 -3.64 1.79
N ILE A 142 -9.93 -2.46 1.60
CA ILE A 142 -10.46 -1.39 0.76
C ILE A 142 -9.35 -0.95 -0.19
N TRP A 143 -9.62 -0.97 -1.50
CA TRP A 143 -8.70 -0.47 -2.52
C TRP A 143 -9.08 0.94 -2.91
N ILE A 144 -8.10 1.84 -2.93
CA ILE A 144 -8.20 3.18 -3.46
C ILE A 144 -7.25 3.26 -4.65
N ILE A 145 -7.84 3.38 -5.84
CA ILE A 145 -7.11 3.42 -7.10
C ILE A 145 -6.91 4.89 -7.47
N ILE A 146 -5.65 5.27 -7.58
CA ILE A 146 -5.21 6.65 -7.79
C ILE A 146 -4.93 6.87 -9.28
N PRO A 147 -5.54 7.87 -9.91
CA PRO A 147 -5.29 8.19 -11.31
C PRO A 147 -3.91 8.83 -11.49
N ASN A 148 -3.03 8.19 -12.26
CA ASN A 148 -1.68 8.66 -12.59
C ASN A 148 -1.70 9.49 -13.88
N LYS A 149 -2.44 10.61 -13.87
CA LYS A 149 -2.47 11.52 -15.02
C LYS A 149 -1.07 12.11 -15.25
N GLU A 150 -0.67 12.20 -16.52
CA GLU A 150 0.44 13.05 -16.92
C GLU A 150 -0.03 14.51 -16.88
N VAL A 151 0.74 15.36 -16.20
CA VAL A 151 0.56 16.80 -16.33
C VAL A 151 1.28 17.19 -17.61
N LYS A 152 0.53 17.43 -18.69
CA LYS A 152 1.09 18.11 -19.86
C LYS A 152 1.45 19.53 -19.40
N ILE A 153 2.74 19.81 -19.28
CA ILE A 153 3.28 21.17 -19.04
C ILE A 153 3.13 21.97 -20.33
#